data_AF-A0A1W0A8L1-F1
#
_entry.id   AF-A0A1W0A8L1-F1
#
_cell.length_a   1.000
_cell.length_b   1.000
_cell.length_c   1.000
_cell.angle_alpha   90.00
_cell.angle_beta   90.00
_cell.angle_gamma   90.00
#
_symmetry.space_group_name_H-M   'P 1'
#
loop_
_entity.id
_entity.type
_entity.pdbx_description
1 polymer ?
#
loop_
_entity_poly.entity_id
_entity_poly.type
_entity_poly.pdbx_seq_one_letter_code
_entity_poly.pdbx_strand_id
1 'polypeptide(L)'
;PLKTYLCEPFPWQIPAPPAILRDDNVTWEAKEQYFLKGFQTRFKSSMMTENIAVYVNESTTMIRDVMLWPQNFTDCQSDLVPQIISGQCYLPNVFGVNIGIACVWTSLEIESNSTLAPQVATIVYAIRMSFAPAYLTFKFCYRVALLLYILSQMWFKYYKYYLPLARQCSKITKAPRCYIIVGDPTSIFILNPVVCICLVVDMWLSSDVLAVQVVVVDKFINLIQFLLGCFYLSRTVWYCYSCLSLITYLLKRWHWETRFTAVDPTLVAIAAAVVAGPFTYFLAHSAFSKPLIWLFGIIAPSDHDMDASIGVILYISTIGFLPIFYGFGVRKKKKRVLKTKTFYHSFKYNDLKNRLLLGIETFFLGFSQVTRGSIHQILAQYPTLKRSPCISQRGADCYVVLYDSMNQVVDVLRLTLLDCIDLSSPPPNLNVINRNGDSIFGKIEITTSPDGMKLCTLSSSMNSSCPWIE
;
A
#
# COMPACT_ATOMS: atom_id res chain seq x y z
N PRO A 1 7.48 -2.31 2.79
CA PRO A 1 7.39 -3.67 3.39
C PRO A 1 8.65 -4.11 4.13
N LEU A 2 9.84 -4.07 3.53
CA LEU A 2 11.08 -4.54 4.21
C LEU A 2 11.36 -3.79 5.53
N LYS A 3 11.21 -2.45 5.54
CA LYS A 3 11.36 -1.65 6.76
C LYS A 3 10.46 -2.13 7.90
N THR A 4 9.26 -2.61 7.59
CA THR A 4 8.33 -3.16 8.56
C THR A 4 8.90 -4.37 9.29
N TYR A 5 9.53 -5.28 8.56
CA TYR A 5 10.14 -6.47 9.14
C TYR A 5 11.43 -6.16 9.92
N LEU A 6 12.02 -4.98 9.71
CA LEU A 6 13.19 -4.52 10.45
C LEU A 6 12.83 -3.67 11.67
N CYS A 7 11.68 -3.00 11.65
CA CYS A 7 11.26 -2.07 12.71
C CYS A 7 10.24 -2.68 13.68
N GLU A 8 9.68 -3.84 13.36
CA GLU A 8 8.71 -4.49 14.24
C GLU A 8 9.38 -5.58 15.08
N PRO A 9 9.00 -5.70 16.36
CA PRO A 9 9.58 -6.67 17.28
C PRO A 9 9.18 -8.11 16.93
N PHE A 10 10.15 -9.01 17.00
CA PHE A 10 9.93 -10.45 16.98
C PHE A 10 9.44 -10.97 18.34
N PRO A 11 8.78 -12.14 18.40
CA PRO A 11 8.21 -12.69 19.63
C PRO A 11 9.22 -12.86 20.79
N TRP A 12 10.50 -13.07 20.45
CA TRP A 12 11.59 -13.26 21.42
C TRP A 12 12.31 -11.96 21.80
N GLN A 13 11.94 -10.81 21.22
CA GLN A 13 12.61 -9.53 21.48
C GLN A 13 11.94 -8.69 22.57
N ILE A 14 10.65 -8.92 22.86
CA ILE A 14 9.90 -8.13 23.84
C ILE A 14 9.66 -8.92 25.12
N PRO A 15 10.07 -8.40 26.30
CA PRO A 15 9.70 -9.00 27.57
C PRO A 15 8.20 -8.85 27.80
N ALA A 16 7.61 -9.84 28.48
CA ALA A 16 6.19 -9.80 28.82
C ALA A 16 5.81 -8.50 29.56
N PRO A 17 4.59 -7.97 29.34
CA PRO A 17 4.12 -6.80 30.08
C PRO A 17 4.14 -7.07 31.60
N PRO A 18 4.43 -6.06 32.44
CA PRO A 18 4.45 -6.21 33.89
C PRO A 18 3.12 -6.76 34.41
N ALA A 19 3.14 -7.60 35.45
CA ALA A 19 1.94 -8.24 35.98
C ALA A 19 0.85 -7.23 36.41
N ILE A 20 1.26 -6.06 36.90
CA ILE A 20 0.36 -4.97 37.32
C ILE A 20 -0.59 -4.50 36.20
N LEU A 21 -0.21 -4.67 34.94
CA LEU A 21 -1.07 -4.35 33.80
C LEU A 21 -2.29 -5.28 33.68
N ARG A 22 -2.14 -6.54 34.10
CA ARG A 22 -3.17 -7.58 34.00
C ARG A 22 -3.94 -7.79 35.31
N ASP A 23 -3.57 -7.07 36.36
CA ASP A 23 -4.23 -7.19 37.66
C ASP A 23 -5.43 -6.26 37.72
N ASP A 24 -6.64 -6.84 37.69
CA ASP A 24 -7.90 -6.11 37.78
C ASP A 24 -8.17 -5.58 39.20
N ASN A 25 -7.45 -6.09 40.22
CA ASN A 25 -7.60 -5.63 41.60
C ASN A 25 -6.79 -4.36 41.89
N VAL A 26 -5.90 -3.96 40.98
CA VAL A 26 -5.07 -2.76 41.14
C VAL A 26 -5.80 -1.55 40.54
N THR A 27 -5.95 -0.50 41.34
CA THR A 27 -6.58 0.75 40.89
C THR A 27 -5.79 1.40 39.75
N TRP A 28 -6.47 2.16 38.89
CA TRP A 28 -5.82 2.89 37.81
C TRP A 28 -4.71 3.82 38.31
N GLU A 29 -4.96 4.53 39.41
CA GLU A 29 -3.97 5.42 40.04
C GLU A 29 -2.67 4.69 40.40
N ALA A 30 -2.76 3.47 40.94
CA ALA A 30 -1.58 2.66 41.25
C ALA A 30 -0.85 2.20 39.97
N LYS A 31 -1.58 1.87 38.90
CA LYS A 31 -0.99 1.56 37.59
C LYS A 31 -0.28 2.78 37.00
N GLU A 32 -0.94 3.93 36.99
CA GLU A 32 -0.41 5.20 36.49
C GLU A 32 0.88 5.59 37.21
N GLN A 33 0.88 5.58 38.55
CA GLN A 33 2.08 5.90 39.34
C GLN A 33 3.23 4.92 39.08
N TYR A 34 2.94 3.63 38.93
CA TYR A 34 3.95 2.62 38.57
C TYR A 34 4.61 2.94 37.22
N PHE A 35 3.82 3.24 36.19
CA PHE A 35 4.34 3.52 34.85
C PHE A 35 5.03 4.88 34.75
N LEU A 36 4.46 5.95 35.33
CA LEU A 36 5.10 7.27 35.37
C LEU A 36 6.47 7.19 36.03
N LYS A 37 6.53 6.63 37.25
CA LYS A 37 7.80 6.45 37.97
C LYS A 37 8.78 5.58 37.20
N GLY A 38 8.29 4.50 36.57
CA GLY A 38 9.11 3.61 35.74
C GLY A 38 9.72 4.33 34.53
N PHE A 39 8.93 5.11 33.80
CA PHE A 39 9.42 5.88 32.65
C PHE A 39 10.38 6.99 33.08
N GLN A 40 10.04 7.77 34.11
CA GLN A 40 10.91 8.83 34.64
C GLN A 40 12.25 8.29 35.17
N THR A 41 12.24 7.13 35.84
CA THR A 41 13.48 6.51 36.36
C THR A 41 14.36 5.99 35.24
N ARG A 42 13.76 5.35 34.22
CA ARG A 42 14.49 4.73 33.10
C ARG A 42 15.08 5.76 32.15
N PHE A 43 14.44 6.91 32.02
CA PHE A 43 14.79 7.93 31.03
C PHE A 43 15.04 9.26 31.71
N LYS A 44 16.25 9.42 32.23
CA LYS A 44 16.71 10.70 32.80
C LYS A 44 16.94 11.71 31.69
N SER A 45 16.66 12.99 31.95
CA SER A 45 16.91 14.11 31.02
C SER A 45 18.35 14.13 30.48
N SER A 46 19.31 13.63 31.26
CA SER A 46 20.72 13.51 30.87
C SER A 46 20.98 12.54 29.71
N MET A 47 20.06 11.63 29.40
CA MET A 47 20.16 10.73 28.24
C MET A 47 19.64 11.37 26.94
N MET A 48 19.03 12.56 27.02
CA MET A 48 18.36 13.24 25.91
C MET A 48 19.09 14.55 25.61
N THR A 49 20.11 14.49 24.76
CA THR A 49 20.98 15.63 24.45
C THR A 49 20.38 16.60 23.42
N GLU A 50 19.32 16.21 22.73
CA GLU A 50 18.66 17.02 21.70
C GLU A 50 17.30 17.58 22.18
N ASN A 51 16.94 18.76 21.68
CA ASN A 51 15.66 19.43 21.99
C ASN A 51 14.44 18.61 21.59
N ILE A 52 14.57 17.77 20.56
CA ILE A 52 13.55 16.80 20.17
C ILE A 52 14.27 15.47 19.94
N ALA A 53 13.84 14.40 20.62
CA ALA A 53 14.50 13.10 20.54
C ALA A 53 13.48 11.96 20.58
N VAL A 54 13.66 10.96 19.71
CA VAL A 54 12.95 9.67 19.78
C VAL A 54 13.91 8.62 20.31
N TYR A 55 13.64 8.10 21.49
CA TYR A 55 14.36 6.94 22.03
C TYR A 55 13.50 5.69 21.89
N VAL A 56 14.06 4.65 21.29
CA VAL A 56 13.41 3.34 21.19
C VAL A 56 14.20 2.35 22.03
N ASN A 57 13.59 1.89 23.13
CA ASN A 57 14.01 0.69 23.83
C ASN A 57 13.10 -0.46 23.40
N GLU A 58 13.55 -1.71 23.48
CA GLU A 58 12.89 -2.97 23.02
C GLU A 58 11.35 -2.96 22.92
N SER A 59 10.64 -2.40 23.91
CA SER A 59 9.17 -2.28 23.95
C SER A 59 8.64 -0.86 24.23
N THR A 60 9.50 0.14 24.38
CA THR A 60 9.12 1.50 24.80
C THR A 60 9.69 2.54 23.86
N THR A 61 8.82 3.37 23.30
CA THR A 61 9.20 4.55 22.54
C THR A 61 8.96 5.78 23.40
N MET A 62 9.96 6.64 23.50
CA MET A 62 9.87 7.93 24.15
C MET A 62 10.11 9.04 23.14
N ILE A 63 9.38 10.14 23.29
CA ILE A 63 9.46 11.35 22.50
C ILE A 63 9.60 12.53 23.46
N ARG A 64 10.70 13.27 23.35
CA ARG A 64 10.90 14.54 24.05
C ARG A 64 10.58 15.68 23.11
N ASP A 65 9.90 16.69 23.62
CA ASP A 65 9.63 17.96 22.95
C ASP A 65 9.88 19.12 23.91
N VAL A 66 10.19 20.29 23.38
CA VAL A 66 10.54 21.48 24.16
C VAL A 66 9.74 22.66 23.64
N MET A 67 9.06 23.38 24.54
CA MET A 67 8.26 24.55 24.19
C MET A 67 8.48 25.69 25.18
N LEU A 68 8.25 26.92 24.67
CA LEU A 68 8.28 28.12 25.49
C LEU A 68 6.98 28.26 26.29
N TRP A 69 7.12 28.62 27.56
CA TRP A 69 6.03 28.82 28.50
C TRP A 69 6.15 30.19 29.20
N PRO A 70 5.06 30.96 29.35
CA PRO A 70 3.68 30.68 28.96
C PRO A 70 3.48 30.74 27.45
N GLN A 71 2.56 29.92 26.92
CA GLN A 71 2.20 29.98 25.50
C GLN A 71 1.40 31.27 25.23
N ASN A 72 1.68 31.96 24.11
CA ASN A 72 0.87 33.10 23.66
C ASN A 72 -0.49 32.59 23.15
N PHE A 73 -1.44 32.38 24.06
CA PHE A 73 -2.81 32.02 23.70
C PHE A 73 -3.57 33.26 23.20
N THR A 74 -3.98 33.26 21.93
CA THR A 74 -4.88 34.30 21.39
C THR A 74 -6.36 34.05 21.72
N ASP A 75 -6.70 32.87 22.21
CA ASP A 75 -8.02 32.51 22.73
C ASP A 75 -7.85 31.84 24.09
N CYS A 76 -8.66 32.21 25.09
CA CYS A 76 -8.65 31.68 26.46
C CYS A 76 -9.02 30.19 26.53
N GLN A 77 -8.19 29.31 25.97
CA GLN A 77 -8.18 27.88 26.27
C GLN A 77 -7.02 27.60 27.21
N SER A 78 -7.35 26.88 28.29
CA SER A 78 -6.50 26.51 29.41
C SER A 78 -5.06 26.20 29.05
N ASP A 79 -4.13 26.79 29.79
CA ASP A 79 -2.75 26.35 29.83
C ASP A 79 -2.71 24.87 30.22
N LEU A 80 -2.33 24.00 29.27
CA LEU A 80 -2.24 22.55 29.48
C LEU A 80 -1.02 22.16 30.31
N VAL A 81 -0.02 23.06 30.42
CA VAL A 81 1.24 22.74 31.12
C VAL A 81 1.01 22.47 32.60
N PRO A 82 0.29 23.32 33.36
CA PRO A 82 -0.06 23.06 34.76
C PRO A 82 -0.79 21.74 34.99
N GLN A 83 -1.64 21.31 34.06
CA GLN A 83 -2.44 20.10 34.20
C GLN A 83 -1.61 18.81 34.06
N ILE A 84 -0.42 18.90 33.45
CA ILE A 84 0.42 17.74 33.08
C ILE A 84 1.74 17.71 33.91
N ILE A 85 1.95 18.64 34.84
CA ILE A 85 3.16 18.70 35.69
C ILE A 85 3.37 17.41 36.49
N SER A 86 2.31 16.81 37.03
CA SER A 86 2.39 15.53 37.75
C SER A 86 2.52 14.31 36.82
N GLY A 87 2.34 14.51 35.52
CA GLY A 87 2.19 13.45 34.53
C GLY A 87 0.82 12.79 34.57
N GLN A 88 0.39 12.28 33.42
CA GLN A 88 -0.82 11.48 33.26
C GLN A 88 -0.54 10.31 32.31
N CYS A 89 -1.17 9.18 32.57
CA CYS A 89 -1.17 8.03 31.67
C CYS A 89 -2.57 7.81 31.08
N TYR A 90 -2.61 7.09 29.97
CA TYR A 90 -3.84 6.60 29.36
C TYR A 90 -3.59 5.29 28.61
N LEU A 91 -4.68 4.56 28.36
CA LEU A 91 -4.71 3.31 27.62
C LEU A 91 -5.14 3.59 26.17
N PRO A 92 -4.20 3.66 25.21
CA PRO A 92 -4.56 3.69 23.81
C PRO A 92 -5.18 2.35 23.38
N ASN A 93 -6.36 2.43 22.78
CA ASN A 93 -7.13 1.31 22.27
C ASN A 93 -7.40 1.47 20.77
N VAL A 94 -7.46 0.35 20.06
CA VAL A 94 -7.88 0.28 18.65
C VAL A 94 -8.83 -0.90 18.53
N PHE A 95 -10.07 -0.64 18.14
CA PHE A 95 -11.19 -1.57 18.14
C PHE A 95 -11.38 -2.27 19.49
N GLY A 96 -11.25 -1.51 20.59
CA GLY A 96 -11.31 -2.06 21.95
C GLY A 96 -10.11 -2.93 22.35
N VAL A 97 -9.09 -3.09 21.49
CA VAL A 97 -7.85 -3.79 21.82
C VAL A 97 -6.82 -2.78 22.31
N ASN A 98 -6.33 -2.97 23.53
CA ASN A 98 -5.25 -2.16 24.08
C ASN A 98 -3.95 -2.37 23.30
N ILE A 99 -3.37 -1.28 22.80
CA ILE A 99 -2.10 -1.30 22.07
C ILE A 99 -0.90 -0.99 22.96
N GLY A 100 -1.13 -0.47 24.16
CA GLY A 100 -0.07 -0.12 25.10
C GLY A 100 -0.55 0.68 26.30
N ILE A 101 0.42 1.21 27.05
CA ILE A 101 0.24 2.33 27.98
C ILE A 101 1.05 3.50 27.44
N ALA A 102 0.41 4.65 27.34
CA ALA A 102 1.06 5.90 27.02
C ALA A 102 1.01 6.82 28.25
N CYS A 103 2.10 7.52 28.53
CA CYS A 103 2.18 8.52 29.58
C CYS A 103 2.80 9.80 29.04
N VAL A 104 2.29 10.93 29.50
CA VAL A 104 2.81 12.26 29.18
C VAL A 104 3.08 12.98 30.48
N TRP A 105 4.23 13.64 30.60
CA TRP A 105 4.55 14.50 31.73
C TRP A 105 5.37 15.69 31.28
N THR A 106 5.38 16.75 32.09
CA THR A 106 6.19 17.93 31.83
C THR A 106 7.26 18.10 32.90
N SER A 107 8.42 18.61 32.50
CA SER A 107 9.46 19.07 33.42
C SER A 107 9.82 20.51 33.07
N LEU A 108 9.76 21.39 34.06
CA LEU A 108 10.15 22.79 33.94
C LEU A 108 11.64 22.92 34.24
N GLU A 109 12.40 23.48 33.30
CA GLU A 109 13.78 23.90 33.56
C GLU A 109 13.75 25.37 34.01
N ILE A 110 14.09 25.62 35.27
CA ILE A 110 14.16 26.97 35.83
C ILE A 110 15.52 27.55 35.46
N GLU A 111 15.55 28.49 34.50
CA GLU A 111 16.74 29.33 34.32
C GLU A 111 16.89 30.24 35.55
N SER A 112 17.94 29.94 36.33
CA SER A 112 18.20 30.48 37.67
C SER A 112 18.30 32.01 37.81
N ASN A 113 18.22 32.80 36.73
CA ASN A 113 18.53 34.23 36.77
C ASN A 113 17.46 35.19 36.21
N SER A 114 16.25 34.74 35.86
CA SER A 114 15.21 35.64 35.35
C SER A 114 13.81 35.29 35.82
N THR A 115 13.24 36.13 36.68
CA THR A 115 11.86 36.02 37.19
C THR A 115 10.78 36.39 36.14
N LEU A 116 11.18 36.78 34.93
CA LEU A 116 10.30 37.33 33.89
C LEU A 116 10.58 36.77 32.47
N ALA A 117 11.47 35.79 32.31
CA ALA A 117 11.69 35.13 31.02
C ALA A 117 10.71 33.97 30.81
N PRO A 118 10.31 33.67 29.56
CA PRO A 118 9.55 32.46 29.28
C PRO A 118 10.37 31.24 29.72
N GLN A 119 9.83 30.44 30.64
CA GLN A 119 10.48 29.20 31.06
C GLN A 119 10.37 28.17 29.94
N VAL A 120 11.39 27.33 29.82
CA VAL A 120 11.39 26.24 28.86
C VAL A 120 10.72 25.03 29.50
N ALA A 121 9.57 24.64 28.98
CA ALA A 121 8.86 23.43 29.39
C ALA A 121 9.26 22.26 28.48
N THR A 122 9.83 21.22 29.06
CA THR A 122 10.06 19.96 28.35
C THR A 122 8.84 19.08 28.51
N ILE A 123 8.20 18.69 27.42
CA ILE A 123 7.15 17.66 27.39
C ILE A 123 7.80 16.33 27.03
N VAL A 124 7.46 15.29 27.79
CA VAL A 124 7.91 13.93 27.48
C VAL A 124 6.70 13.03 27.32
N TYR A 125 6.65 12.35 26.17
CA TYR A 125 5.66 11.33 25.86
C TYR A 125 6.34 9.98 25.80
N ALA A 126 5.89 9.01 26.57
CA ALA A 126 6.41 7.64 26.55
C ALA A 126 5.28 6.65 26.31
N ILE A 127 5.46 5.74 25.37
CA ILE A 127 4.53 4.65 25.09
C ILE A 127 5.24 3.31 25.21
N ARG A 128 4.67 2.41 26.02
CA ARG A 128 5.09 1.01 26.10
C ARG A 128 4.06 0.12 25.43
N MET A 129 4.51 -0.69 24.49
CA MET A 129 3.69 -1.70 23.83
C MET A 129 3.35 -2.84 24.81
N SER A 130 2.10 -3.27 24.85
CA SER A 130 1.57 -4.20 25.87
C SER A 130 1.45 -5.66 25.38
N PHE A 131 2.00 -6.02 24.22
CA PHE A 131 1.71 -7.32 23.61
C PHE A 131 2.31 -8.50 24.36
N ALA A 132 1.47 -9.52 24.57
CA ALA A 132 1.92 -10.83 25.00
C ALA A 132 2.77 -11.48 23.90
N PRO A 133 3.82 -12.27 24.24
CA PRO A 133 4.59 -13.03 23.28
C PRO A 133 3.72 -13.91 22.35
N ALA A 134 2.58 -14.40 22.87
CA ALA A 134 1.60 -15.15 22.07
C ALA A 134 1.04 -14.34 20.88
N TYR A 135 0.76 -13.05 21.07
CA TYR A 135 0.27 -12.17 19.99
C TYR A 135 1.33 -11.97 18.91
N LEU A 136 2.58 -11.72 19.31
CA LEU A 136 3.70 -11.56 18.38
C LEU A 136 3.94 -12.87 17.60
N THR A 137 3.86 -14.03 18.25
CA THR A 137 3.98 -15.34 17.60
C THR A 137 2.85 -15.54 16.59
N PHE A 138 1.62 -15.22 16.96
CA PHE A 138 0.48 -15.27 16.03
C PHE A 138 0.72 -14.38 14.81
N LYS A 139 1.13 -13.12 15.01
CA LYS A 139 1.44 -12.17 13.94
C LYS A 139 2.56 -12.67 13.03
N PHE A 140 3.61 -13.27 13.59
CA PHE A 140 4.69 -13.88 12.81
C PHE A 140 4.19 -15.05 11.97
N CYS A 141 3.49 -16.00 12.57
CA CYS A 141 2.90 -17.14 11.86
C CYS A 141 1.94 -16.69 10.74
N TYR A 142 1.12 -15.67 11.02
CA TYR A 142 0.23 -15.04 10.05
C TYR A 142 1.00 -14.51 8.83
N ARG A 143 2.09 -13.79 9.05
CA ARG A 143 2.94 -13.24 7.97
C ARG A 143 3.61 -14.31 7.14
N VAL A 144 4.10 -15.38 7.78
CA VAL A 144 4.68 -16.54 7.08
C VAL A 144 3.62 -17.22 6.22
N ALA A 145 2.43 -17.46 6.76
CA ALA A 145 1.32 -18.05 6.01
C ALA A 145 0.90 -17.15 4.83
N LEU A 146 0.79 -15.84 5.03
CA LEU A 146 0.47 -14.87 3.99
C LEU A 146 1.55 -14.84 2.89
N LEU A 147 2.83 -14.88 3.26
CA LEU A 147 3.94 -14.96 2.30
C LEU A 147 3.84 -16.23 1.43
N LEU A 148 3.68 -17.39 2.06
CA LEU A 148 3.53 -18.67 1.35
C LEU A 148 2.30 -18.67 0.45
N TYR A 149 1.19 -18.07 0.90
CA TYR A 149 -0.01 -17.91 0.10
C TYR A 149 0.23 -17.02 -1.13
N ILE A 150 0.87 -15.87 -0.97
CA ILE A 150 1.19 -14.96 -2.08
C ILE A 150 2.11 -15.67 -3.08
N LEU A 151 3.17 -16.35 -2.62
CA LEU A 151 4.09 -17.11 -3.47
C LEU A 151 3.37 -18.22 -4.26
N SER A 152 2.47 -18.95 -3.58
CA SER A 152 1.63 -19.96 -4.22
C SER A 152 0.73 -19.35 -5.31
N GLN A 153 0.06 -18.23 -5.01
CA GLN A 153 -0.77 -17.52 -5.99
C GLN A 153 0.06 -17.04 -7.19
N MET A 154 1.24 -16.46 -6.96
CA MET A 154 2.15 -16.02 -8.04
C MET A 154 2.59 -17.19 -8.92
N TRP A 155 2.89 -18.34 -8.32
CA TRP A 155 3.29 -19.53 -9.07
C TRP A 155 2.14 -20.07 -9.93
N PHE A 156 1.00 -20.40 -9.29
CA PHE A 156 -0.09 -21.10 -9.97
C PHE A 156 -0.88 -20.22 -10.95
N LYS A 157 -0.95 -18.89 -10.73
CA LYS A 157 -1.69 -17.97 -11.62
C LYS A 157 -0.81 -17.25 -12.64
N TYR A 158 0.50 -17.29 -12.51
CA TYR A 158 1.39 -16.52 -13.40
C TYR A 158 2.60 -17.32 -13.87
N TYR A 159 3.53 -17.64 -12.97
CA TYR A 159 4.83 -18.18 -13.38
C TYR A 159 4.77 -19.56 -14.03
N LYS A 160 3.85 -20.43 -13.57
CA LYS A 160 3.66 -21.77 -14.15
C LYS A 160 3.40 -21.72 -15.67
N TYR A 161 2.77 -20.66 -16.17
CA TYR A 161 2.40 -20.53 -17.59
C TYR A 161 3.57 -20.16 -18.50
N TYR A 162 4.73 -19.80 -17.96
CA TYR A 162 5.94 -19.58 -18.76
C TYR A 162 6.57 -20.89 -19.24
N LEU A 163 6.39 -22.01 -18.54
CA LEU A 163 6.93 -23.31 -18.97
C LEU A 163 6.31 -23.79 -20.29
N PRO A 164 4.97 -23.82 -20.46
CA PRO A 164 4.34 -24.11 -21.74
C PRO A 164 4.76 -23.13 -22.84
N LEU A 165 4.85 -21.83 -22.51
CA LEU A 165 5.27 -20.79 -23.45
C LEU A 165 6.68 -21.04 -23.99
N ALA A 166 7.64 -21.36 -23.12
CA ALA A 166 9.01 -21.70 -23.52
C ALA A 166 9.05 -22.92 -24.45
N ARG A 167 8.24 -23.96 -24.17
CA ARG A 167 8.12 -25.15 -25.04
C ARG A 167 7.48 -24.86 -26.40
N GLN A 168 6.63 -23.83 -26.51
CA GLN A 168 6.08 -23.40 -27.79
C GLN A 168 7.09 -22.58 -28.58
N CYS A 169 7.81 -21.70 -27.89
CA CYS A 169 8.87 -20.88 -28.47
C CYS A 169 9.97 -21.74 -29.11
N SER A 170 10.33 -22.87 -28.49
CA SER A 170 11.32 -23.79 -29.06
C SER A 170 10.86 -24.51 -30.34
N LYS A 171 9.56 -24.47 -30.68
CA LYS A 171 9.02 -25.09 -31.90
C LYS A 171 8.98 -24.14 -33.10
N ILE A 172 9.39 -22.88 -32.92
CA ILE A 172 9.35 -21.88 -33.99
C ILE A 172 10.52 -22.11 -34.94
N THR A 173 10.26 -22.77 -36.06
CA THR A 173 11.29 -23.12 -37.06
C THR A 173 11.95 -21.90 -37.71
N LYS A 174 11.23 -20.78 -37.80
CA LYS A 174 11.72 -19.54 -38.41
C LYS A 174 12.62 -18.71 -37.48
N ALA A 175 12.67 -19.03 -36.19
CA ALA A 175 13.41 -18.26 -35.19
C ALA A 175 14.20 -19.22 -34.29
N PRO A 176 15.45 -19.56 -34.65
CA PRO A 176 16.26 -20.53 -33.91
C PRO A 176 16.52 -20.11 -32.46
N ARG A 177 16.43 -18.82 -32.14
CA ARG A 177 16.62 -18.30 -30.78
C ARG A 177 15.43 -17.44 -30.38
N CYS A 178 14.86 -17.77 -29.23
CA CYS A 178 13.70 -17.08 -28.67
C CYS A 178 14.00 -16.63 -27.23
N TYR A 179 13.78 -15.35 -26.97
CA TYR A 179 13.88 -14.76 -25.63
C TYR A 179 12.51 -14.44 -25.08
N ILE A 180 12.30 -14.79 -23.82
CA ILE A 180 11.06 -14.49 -23.11
C ILE A 180 11.40 -13.51 -21.99
N ILE A 181 10.88 -12.30 -22.12
CA ILE A 181 10.94 -11.26 -21.10
C ILE A 181 9.72 -11.44 -20.21
N VAL A 182 9.98 -11.86 -18.99
CA VAL A 182 8.97 -12.14 -17.97
C VAL A 182 8.41 -10.81 -17.45
N GLY A 183 7.09 -10.66 -17.55
CA GLY A 183 6.39 -9.51 -16.98
C GLY A 183 6.29 -9.57 -15.44
N ASP A 184 5.72 -8.52 -14.87
CA ASP A 184 5.55 -8.37 -13.43
C ASP A 184 4.14 -8.81 -12.98
N PRO A 185 4.02 -9.83 -12.11
CA PRO A 185 2.72 -10.31 -11.63
C PRO A 185 2.04 -9.38 -10.61
N THR A 186 2.65 -8.25 -10.22
CA THR A 186 2.14 -7.37 -9.15
C THR A 186 0.65 -7.04 -9.30
N SER A 187 0.22 -6.63 -10.50
CA SER A 187 -1.19 -6.32 -10.75
C SER A 187 -2.12 -7.54 -10.59
N ILE A 188 -1.66 -8.76 -10.90
CA ILE A 188 -2.50 -9.96 -10.87
C ILE A 188 -2.83 -10.37 -9.43
N PHE A 189 -1.86 -10.38 -8.52
CA PHE A 189 -2.14 -10.78 -7.14
C PHE A 189 -2.77 -9.67 -6.32
N ILE A 190 -2.46 -8.39 -6.60
CA ILE A 190 -3.13 -7.25 -5.96
C ILE A 190 -4.64 -7.25 -6.27
N LEU A 191 -5.03 -7.77 -7.44
CA LEU A 191 -6.43 -7.93 -7.81
C LEU A 191 -7.15 -9.09 -7.12
N ASN A 192 -6.44 -9.93 -6.37
CA ASN A 192 -7.08 -10.93 -5.53
C ASN A 192 -7.59 -10.26 -4.25
N PRO A 193 -8.92 -10.14 -4.05
CA PRO A 193 -9.48 -9.45 -2.88
C PRO A 193 -9.05 -10.11 -1.57
N VAL A 194 -8.83 -11.43 -1.55
CA VAL A 194 -8.34 -12.15 -0.37
C VAL A 194 -6.95 -11.66 0.03
N VAL A 195 -6.04 -11.53 -0.94
CA VAL A 195 -4.67 -11.04 -0.67
C VAL A 195 -4.71 -9.60 -0.15
N CYS A 196 -5.51 -8.74 -0.77
CA CYS A 196 -5.68 -7.36 -0.31
C CYS A 196 -6.23 -7.27 1.11
N ILE A 197 -7.27 -8.04 1.44
CA ILE A 197 -7.85 -8.09 2.78
C ILE A 197 -6.80 -8.58 3.79
N CYS A 198 -6.06 -9.65 3.47
CA CYS A 198 -5.00 -10.13 4.36
C CYS A 198 -3.89 -9.08 4.59
N LEU A 199 -3.50 -8.32 3.56
CA LEU A 199 -2.51 -7.24 3.70
C LEU A 199 -3.05 -6.06 4.53
N VAL A 200 -4.35 -5.77 4.45
CA VAL A 200 -5.01 -4.80 5.33
C VAL A 200 -5.02 -5.30 6.78
N VAL A 201 -5.35 -6.57 7.00
CA VAL A 201 -5.30 -7.19 8.34
C VAL A 201 -3.87 -7.16 8.89
N ASP A 202 -2.85 -7.46 8.09
CA ASP A 202 -1.43 -7.36 8.50
C ASP A 202 -1.06 -5.95 8.99
N MET A 203 -1.61 -4.93 8.34
CA MET A 203 -1.40 -3.54 8.75
C MET A 203 -2.08 -3.25 10.09
N TRP A 204 -3.29 -3.77 10.33
CA TRP A 204 -3.99 -3.65 11.62
C TRP A 204 -3.32 -4.41 12.75
N LEU A 205 -2.72 -5.57 12.46
CA LEU A 205 -1.86 -6.30 13.42
C LEU A 205 -0.60 -5.50 13.81
N SER A 206 -0.37 -4.35 13.18
CA SER A 206 0.79 -3.48 13.36
C SER A 206 0.38 -2.03 13.68
N SER A 207 -0.79 -1.85 14.28
CA SER A 207 -1.39 -0.55 14.63
C SER A 207 -0.56 0.23 15.66
N ASP A 208 0.11 -0.47 16.55
CA ASP A 208 1.03 0.04 17.57
C ASP A 208 2.24 0.77 16.96
N VAL A 209 2.96 0.09 16.08
CA VAL A 209 4.12 0.68 15.40
C VAL A 209 3.64 1.73 14.40
N LEU A 210 2.45 1.59 13.82
CA LEU A 210 1.83 2.64 13.02
C LEU A 210 1.59 3.91 13.86
N ALA A 211 1.04 3.81 15.06
CA ALA A 211 0.82 4.94 15.95
C ALA A 211 2.14 5.65 16.29
N VAL A 212 3.19 4.89 16.64
CA VAL A 212 4.52 5.45 16.89
C VAL A 212 5.06 6.20 15.67
N GLN A 213 4.97 5.62 14.48
CA GLN A 213 5.49 6.26 13.26
C GLN A 213 4.67 7.50 12.87
N VAL A 214 3.37 7.56 13.20
CA VAL A 214 2.55 8.77 13.04
C VAL A 214 3.10 9.90 13.91
N VAL A 215 3.43 9.63 15.18
CA VAL A 215 4.00 10.67 16.07
C VAL A 215 5.40 11.09 15.61
N VAL A 216 6.22 10.16 15.11
CA VAL A 216 7.54 10.50 14.53
C VAL A 216 7.40 11.42 13.31
N VAL A 217 6.42 11.17 12.45
CA VAL A 217 6.15 12.00 11.27
C VAL A 217 5.61 13.37 11.69
N ASP A 218 4.74 13.43 12.70
CA ASP A 218 4.22 14.67 13.27
C ASP A 218 5.35 15.58 13.78
N LYS A 219 6.27 15.05 14.59
CA LYS A 219 7.29 15.88 15.26
C LYS A 219 8.43 16.40 14.39
N PHE A 220 8.59 15.90 13.16
CA PHE A 220 9.66 16.30 12.23
C PHE A 220 11.03 16.53 12.90
N ILE A 221 11.60 15.51 13.53
CA ILE A 221 12.87 15.65 14.28
C ILE A 221 14.05 15.85 13.34
N ASN A 222 14.21 14.91 12.40
CA ASN A 222 15.21 14.98 11.36
C ASN A 222 14.68 14.36 10.07
N LEU A 223 15.27 14.76 8.94
CA LEU A 223 14.79 14.36 7.62
C LEU A 223 14.80 12.83 7.43
N ILE A 224 15.81 12.13 7.98
CA ILE A 224 15.94 10.69 7.81
C ILE A 224 14.82 9.95 8.55
N GLN A 225 14.58 10.27 9.82
CA GLN A 225 13.50 9.68 10.62
C GLN A 225 12.13 10.03 10.03
N PHE A 226 11.95 11.25 9.53
CA PHE A 226 10.74 11.65 8.82
C PHE A 226 10.53 10.80 7.57
N LEU A 227 11.52 10.70 6.67
CA LEU A 227 11.44 9.90 5.45
C LEU A 227 11.22 8.42 5.75
N LEU A 228 11.87 7.91 6.79
CA LEU A 228 11.67 6.57 7.31
C LEU A 228 10.21 6.41 7.78
N GLY A 229 9.68 7.34 8.55
CA GLY A 229 8.28 7.35 8.99
C GLY A 229 7.31 7.32 7.80
N CYS A 230 7.50 8.20 6.83
CA CYS A 230 6.76 8.23 5.57
C CYS A 230 6.80 6.88 4.83
N PHE A 231 7.98 6.26 4.74
CA PHE A 231 8.14 4.95 4.09
C PHE A 231 7.42 3.83 4.85
N TYR A 232 7.30 3.94 6.17
CA TYR A 232 6.50 2.98 6.96
C TYR A 232 5.00 3.20 6.74
N LEU A 233 4.56 4.46 6.72
CA LEU A 233 3.17 4.87 6.43
C LEU A 233 2.76 4.53 4.99
N SER A 234 3.70 4.33 4.06
CA SER A 234 3.40 3.92 2.69
C SER A 234 2.63 2.60 2.60
N ARG A 235 2.61 1.78 3.67
CA ARG A 235 1.75 0.58 3.76
C ARG A 235 0.25 0.88 3.65
N THR A 236 -0.16 2.13 3.87
CA THR A 236 -1.53 2.59 3.58
C THR A 236 -1.95 2.34 2.13
N VAL A 237 -1.00 2.10 1.21
CA VAL A 237 -1.27 1.66 -0.17
C VAL A 237 -2.16 0.41 -0.25
N TRP A 238 -2.14 -0.47 0.75
CA TRP A 238 -2.99 -1.66 0.75
C TRP A 238 -4.48 -1.29 0.84
N TYR A 239 -4.82 -0.18 1.51
CA TYR A 239 -6.19 0.35 1.48
C TYR A 239 -6.54 0.88 0.09
N CYS A 240 -5.64 1.58 -0.58
CA CYS A 240 -5.83 2.03 -1.96
C CYS A 240 -6.17 0.85 -2.89
N TYR A 241 -5.40 -0.24 -2.82
CA TYR A 241 -5.64 -1.41 -3.65
C TYR A 241 -6.90 -2.18 -3.27
N SER A 242 -7.22 -2.27 -1.98
CA SER A 242 -8.46 -2.89 -1.50
C SER A 242 -9.68 -2.12 -2.00
N CYS A 243 -9.66 -0.79 -1.90
CA CYS A 243 -10.70 0.08 -2.43
C CYS A 243 -10.83 -0.07 -3.96
N LEU A 244 -9.72 -0.10 -4.72
CA LEU A 244 -9.76 -0.31 -6.17
C LEU A 244 -10.30 -1.70 -6.56
N SER A 245 -10.04 -2.73 -5.76
CA SER A 245 -10.57 -4.08 -5.95
C SER A 245 -12.08 -4.13 -5.69
N LEU A 246 -12.55 -3.43 -4.65
CA LEU A 246 -13.97 -3.29 -4.36
C LEU A 246 -14.69 -2.49 -5.47
N ILE A 247 -14.13 -1.36 -5.90
CA ILE A 247 -14.69 -0.56 -6.99
C ILE A 247 -14.69 -1.37 -8.30
N THR A 248 -13.68 -2.21 -8.56
CA THR A 248 -13.69 -3.14 -9.71
C THR A 248 -14.93 -4.01 -9.71
N TYR A 249 -15.27 -4.62 -8.58
CA TYR A 249 -16.48 -5.44 -8.44
C TYR A 249 -17.75 -4.62 -8.68
N LEU A 250 -17.85 -3.42 -8.09
CA LEU A 250 -19.02 -2.55 -8.27
C LEU A 250 -19.19 -2.07 -9.72
N LEU A 251 -18.10 -1.68 -10.39
CA LEU A 251 -18.12 -1.26 -11.78
C LEU A 251 -18.55 -2.39 -12.71
N LYS A 252 -18.12 -3.62 -12.44
CA LYS A 252 -18.55 -4.81 -13.19
C LYS A 252 -20.03 -5.12 -12.96
N ARG A 253 -20.48 -5.05 -11.71
CA ARG A 253 -21.89 -5.29 -11.36
C ARG A 253 -22.85 -4.27 -11.99
N TRP A 254 -22.42 -3.03 -12.19
CA TRP A 254 -23.24 -1.96 -12.79
C TRP A 254 -22.91 -1.65 -14.25
N HIS A 255 -22.00 -2.41 -14.89
CA HIS A 255 -21.52 -2.15 -16.26
C HIS A 255 -20.99 -0.72 -16.48
N TRP A 256 -20.31 -0.18 -15.46
CA TRP A 256 -19.70 1.14 -15.46
C TRP A 256 -18.18 1.11 -15.70
N GLU A 257 -17.65 0.03 -16.27
CA GLU A 257 -16.23 -0.10 -16.60
C GLU A 257 -15.78 1.00 -17.57
N THR A 258 -16.72 1.46 -18.40
CA THR A 258 -16.50 2.62 -19.25
C THR A 258 -16.40 3.93 -18.47
N ARG A 259 -16.79 4.07 -17.20
CA ARG A 259 -16.71 5.35 -16.47
C ARG A 259 -15.36 5.56 -15.78
N PHE A 260 -14.54 4.52 -15.65
CA PHE A 260 -13.29 4.55 -14.90
C PHE A 260 -12.07 4.44 -15.82
N THR A 261 -10.95 5.04 -15.40
CA THR A 261 -9.65 4.88 -16.07
C THR A 261 -8.73 4.05 -15.18
N ALA A 262 -8.27 2.91 -15.69
CA ALA A 262 -7.30 2.07 -14.99
C ALA A 262 -6.08 2.89 -14.53
N VAL A 263 -5.71 2.69 -13.27
CA VAL A 263 -4.58 3.37 -12.62
C VAL A 263 -3.37 2.43 -12.60
N ASP A 264 -2.19 2.99 -12.81
CA ASP A 264 -0.93 2.25 -12.71
C ASP A 264 -0.65 1.92 -11.23
N PRO A 265 -0.48 0.64 -10.86
CA PRO A 265 -0.24 0.25 -9.47
C PRO A 265 1.03 0.86 -8.89
N THR A 266 2.07 1.08 -9.70
CA THR A 266 3.33 1.70 -9.26
C THR A 266 3.10 3.17 -8.91
N LEU A 267 2.31 3.89 -9.70
CA LEU A 267 1.96 5.28 -9.40
C LEU A 267 1.13 5.39 -8.12
N VAL A 268 0.22 4.44 -7.88
CA VAL A 268 -0.54 4.38 -6.61
C VAL A 268 0.40 4.18 -5.42
N ALA A 269 1.39 3.29 -5.54
CA ALA A 269 2.37 3.08 -4.48
C ALA A 269 3.25 4.31 -4.21
N ILE A 270 3.74 4.96 -5.27
CA ILE A 270 4.53 6.20 -5.15
C ILE A 270 3.66 7.30 -4.52
N ALA A 271 2.43 7.48 -5.00
CA ALA A 271 1.50 8.47 -4.46
C ALA A 271 1.20 8.21 -2.98
N ALA A 272 0.92 6.96 -2.59
CA ALA A 272 0.70 6.63 -1.18
C ALA A 272 1.95 6.90 -0.32
N ALA A 273 3.15 6.58 -0.81
CA ALA A 273 4.40 6.83 -0.08
C ALA A 273 4.69 8.33 0.10
N VAL A 274 4.43 9.13 -0.94
CA VAL A 274 4.69 10.58 -0.93
C VAL A 274 3.58 11.36 -0.23
N VAL A 275 2.34 10.88 -0.26
CA VAL A 275 1.19 11.57 0.35
C VAL A 275 1.03 11.17 1.80
N ALA A 276 1.09 9.89 2.18
CA ALA A 276 0.66 9.44 3.50
C ALA A 276 1.37 10.17 4.66
N GLY A 277 2.70 10.29 4.60
CA GLY A 277 3.48 10.97 5.64
C GLY A 277 3.27 12.49 5.67
N PRO A 278 3.54 13.23 4.59
CA PRO A 278 3.27 14.66 4.54
C PRO A 278 1.82 15.03 4.84
N PHE A 279 0.85 14.25 4.35
CA PHE A 279 -0.55 14.42 4.68
C PHE A 279 -0.80 14.26 6.18
N THR A 280 -0.21 13.24 6.83
CA THR A 280 -0.27 13.09 8.29
C THR A 280 0.32 14.31 9.01
N TYR A 281 1.48 14.79 8.58
CA TYR A 281 2.12 15.98 9.16
C TYR A 281 1.21 17.22 9.04
N PHE A 282 0.70 17.49 7.84
CA PHE A 282 -0.23 18.61 7.61
C PHE A 282 -1.52 18.46 8.41
N LEU A 283 -2.06 17.25 8.50
CA LEU A 283 -3.29 16.98 9.24
C LEU A 283 -3.11 17.29 10.72
N ALA A 284 -2.00 16.87 11.31
CA ALA A 284 -1.68 17.10 12.72
C ALA A 284 -1.49 18.59 13.06
N HIS A 285 -0.87 19.36 12.16
CA HIS A 285 -0.63 20.81 12.34
C HIS A 285 -1.79 21.71 11.87
N SER A 286 -2.85 21.13 11.32
CA SER A 286 -4.02 21.88 10.87
C SER A 286 -5.10 21.96 11.94
N ALA A 287 -6.06 22.87 11.76
CA ALA A 287 -7.26 22.92 12.61
C ALA A 287 -8.09 21.61 12.57
N PHE A 288 -7.86 20.72 11.59
CA PHE A 288 -8.53 19.42 11.50
C PHE A 288 -8.02 18.38 12.50
N SER A 289 -6.91 18.62 13.21
CA SER A 289 -6.46 17.71 14.26
C SER A 289 -7.40 17.69 15.46
N LYS A 290 -7.98 18.84 15.83
CA LYS A 290 -8.94 18.97 16.95
C LYS A 290 -10.17 18.04 16.82
N PRO A 291 -10.93 18.07 15.71
CA PRO A 291 -12.05 17.14 15.55
C PRO A 291 -11.61 15.67 15.46
N LEU A 292 -10.43 15.37 14.91
CA LEU A 292 -9.90 14.00 14.89
C LEU A 292 -9.58 13.46 16.28
N ILE A 293 -8.95 14.27 17.13
CA ILE A 293 -8.67 13.92 18.53
C ILE A 293 -9.98 13.78 19.31
N TRP A 294 -10.95 14.67 19.07
CA TRP A 294 -12.27 14.56 19.69
C TRP A 294 -12.97 13.23 19.34
N LEU A 295 -12.85 12.77 18.10
CA LEU A 295 -13.39 11.45 17.69
C LEU A 295 -12.76 10.28 18.47
N PHE A 296 -11.55 10.43 19.02
CA PHE A 296 -10.91 9.39 19.82
C PHE A 296 -11.56 9.18 21.19
N GLY A 297 -12.29 10.19 21.69
CA GLY A 297 -13.01 10.11 22.97
C GLY A 297 -14.42 9.53 22.85
N ILE A 298 -14.99 9.38 21.65
CA ILE A 298 -16.41 8.99 21.48
C ILE A 298 -16.67 7.54 21.87
N ILE A 299 -15.74 6.64 21.53
CA ILE A 299 -15.87 5.19 21.77
C ILE A 299 -15.14 4.77 23.06
N ALA A 300 -14.39 5.68 23.69
CA ALA A 300 -13.62 5.40 24.88
C ALA A 300 -14.52 4.87 26.02
N PRO A 301 -14.25 3.67 26.56
CA PRO A 301 -15.07 3.08 27.63
C PRO A 301 -14.95 3.82 28.98
N SER A 302 -13.84 4.51 29.21
CA SER A 302 -13.53 5.22 30.45
C SER A 302 -12.75 6.51 30.17
N ASP A 303 -12.67 7.39 31.16
CA ASP A 303 -11.93 8.66 31.07
C ASP A 303 -10.40 8.47 30.92
N HIS A 304 -9.90 7.25 31.14
CA HIS A 304 -8.49 6.88 31.00
C HIS A 304 -8.19 6.08 29.73
N ASP A 305 -9.22 5.75 28.96
CA ASP A 305 -9.09 5.09 27.67
C ASP A 305 -9.15 6.12 26.53
N MET A 306 -8.41 5.84 25.46
CA MET A 306 -8.53 6.60 24.22
C MET A 306 -8.64 5.61 23.06
N ASP A 307 -9.75 5.64 22.31
CA ASP A 307 -9.97 4.70 21.21
C ASP A 307 -9.77 5.39 19.85
N ALA A 308 -8.73 4.98 19.11
CA ALA A 308 -8.37 5.61 17.85
C ALA A 308 -9.17 5.12 16.63
N SER A 309 -10.11 4.18 16.79
CA SER A 309 -10.73 3.44 15.67
C SER A 309 -11.39 4.33 14.64
N ILE A 310 -12.27 5.25 15.06
CA ILE A 310 -13.00 6.11 14.13
C ILE A 310 -12.03 7.00 13.35
N GLY A 311 -11.12 7.67 14.05
CA GLY A 311 -10.18 8.58 13.39
C GLY A 311 -9.23 7.83 12.46
N VAL A 312 -8.79 6.62 12.82
CA VAL A 312 -8.00 5.77 11.93
C VAL A 312 -8.81 5.34 10.71
N ILE A 313 -10.08 4.93 10.86
CA ILE A 313 -10.97 4.58 9.74
C ILE A 313 -11.14 5.77 8.78
N LEU A 314 -11.38 6.96 9.30
CA LEU A 314 -11.49 8.16 8.47
C LEU A 314 -10.17 8.45 7.74
N TYR A 315 -9.05 8.41 8.45
CA TYR A 315 -7.72 8.63 7.89
C TYR A 315 -7.40 7.65 6.74
N ILE A 316 -7.57 6.34 6.96
CA ILE A 316 -7.30 5.33 5.93
C ILE A 316 -8.29 5.41 4.77
N SER A 317 -9.54 5.82 5.03
CA SER A 317 -10.55 6.02 3.99
C SER A 317 -10.13 7.17 3.07
N THR A 318 -9.68 8.30 3.63
CA THR A 318 -9.20 9.44 2.84
C THR A 318 -8.08 9.02 1.90
N ILE A 319 -7.09 8.26 2.38
CA ILE A 319 -5.99 7.76 1.54
C ILE A 319 -6.50 6.74 0.51
N GLY A 320 -7.34 5.79 0.92
CA GLY A 320 -7.87 4.72 0.07
C GLY A 320 -8.71 5.23 -1.12
N PHE A 321 -9.42 6.36 -0.95
CA PHE A 321 -10.24 6.96 -2.01
C PHE A 321 -9.45 7.81 -3.02
N LEU A 322 -8.19 8.19 -2.74
CA LEU A 322 -7.36 8.98 -3.66
C LEU A 322 -7.28 8.41 -5.10
N PRO A 323 -6.90 7.12 -5.30
CA PRO A 323 -6.81 6.57 -6.65
C PRO A 323 -8.18 6.45 -7.33
N ILE A 324 -9.27 6.37 -6.57
CA ILE A 324 -10.63 6.32 -7.10
C ILE A 324 -11.00 7.68 -7.70
N PHE A 325 -10.81 8.76 -6.95
CA PHE A 325 -11.03 10.11 -7.45
C PHE A 325 -10.17 10.41 -8.68
N TYR A 326 -8.91 9.99 -8.67
CA TYR A 326 -8.03 10.09 -9.83
C TYR A 326 -8.58 9.34 -11.06
N GLY A 327 -9.00 8.07 -10.89
CA GLY A 327 -9.51 7.23 -11.97
C GLY A 327 -10.77 7.78 -12.64
N PHE A 328 -11.69 8.35 -11.86
CA PHE A 328 -12.88 9.04 -12.39
C PHE A 328 -12.54 10.42 -12.98
N GLY A 329 -11.65 11.18 -12.35
CA GLY A 329 -11.28 12.54 -12.76
C GLY A 329 -10.53 12.62 -14.08
N VAL A 330 -9.52 11.75 -14.29
CA VAL A 330 -8.65 11.77 -15.49
C VAL A 330 -9.41 11.43 -16.76
N ARG A 331 -10.51 10.65 -16.68
CA ARG A 331 -11.31 10.30 -17.85
C ARG A 331 -11.84 11.53 -18.58
N LYS A 332 -12.23 12.58 -17.84
CA LYS A 332 -12.73 13.84 -18.43
C LYS A 332 -11.71 14.48 -19.38
N LYS A 333 -10.40 14.30 -19.11
CA LYS A 333 -9.30 14.83 -19.95
C LYS A 333 -8.94 13.89 -21.12
N LYS A 334 -9.00 12.57 -20.94
CA LYS A 334 -8.58 11.58 -21.96
C LYS A 334 -9.52 11.43 -23.16
N LYS A 335 -10.80 11.83 -23.07
CA LYS A 335 -11.73 11.81 -24.22
C LYS A 335 -11.29 12.66 -25.41
N ARG A 336 -10.29 13.55 -25.25
CA ARG A 336 -9.84 14.49 -26.29
C ARG A 336 -8.70 13.99 -27.17
N VAL A 337 -8.09 12.83 -26.89
CA VAL A 337 -6.93 12.34 -27.66
C VAL A 337 -7.27 11.00 -28.30
N LEU A 338 -7.60 11.02 -29.60
CA LEU A 338 -7.63 9.80 -30.41
C LEU A 338 -6.20 9.25 -30.47
N LYS A 339 -6.02 8.01 -30.00
CA LYS A 339 -4.73 7.31 -30.05
C LYS A 339 -4.69 6.46 -31.32
N THR A 340 -3.60 6.56 -32.07
CA THR A 340 -3.34 5.73 -33.25
C THR A 340 -3.15 4.27 -32.84
N LYS A 341 -3.42 3.33 -33.76
CA LYS A 341 -3.20 1.88 -33.52
C LYS A 341 -1.76 1.59 -33.09
N THR A 342 -0.79 2.24 -33.73
CA THR A 342 0.65 2.13 -33.43
C THR A 342 1.01 2.49 -31.99
N PHE A 343 0.21 3.32 -31.32
CA PHE A 343 0.48 3.70 -29.94
C PHE A 343 0.35 2.51 -28.98
N TYR A 344 -0.61 1.61 -29.18
CA TYR A 344 -0.85 0.49 -28.27
C TYR A 344 0.24 -0.60 -28.36
N HIS A 345 0.90 -0.71 -29.50
CA HIS A 345 2.08 -1.57 -29.69
C HIS A 345 3.35 -0.98 -29.07
N SER A 346 3.43 0.34 -28.87
CA SER A 346 4.64 0.94 -28.31
C SER A 346 4.92 0.48 -26.89
N PHE A 347 6.20 0.29 -26.53
CA PHE A 347 6.63 0.11 -25.13
C PHE A 347 6.25 1.30 -24.23
N LYS A 348 6.07 2.48 -24.84
CA LYS A 348 5.53 3.67 -24.17
C LYS A 348 4.08 3.44 -23.73
N TYR A 349 3.37 2.44 -24.20
CA TYR A 349 2.06 2.05 -23.71
C TYR A 349 2.13 0.99 -22.59
N ASN A 350 3.04 1.19 -21.65
CA ASN A 350 3.12 0.42 -20.40
C ASN A 350 2.99 1.30 -19.16
N ASP A 351 2.94 0.65 -18.00
CA ASP A 351 3.07 1.28 -16.69
C ASP A 351 4.49 1.85 -16.51
N LEU A 352 4.64 2.85 -15.63
CA LEU A 352 5.87 3.62 -15.45
C LEU A 352 7.07 2.69 -15.18
N LYS A 353 6.89 1.71 -14.29
CA LYS A 353 7.94 0.73 -13.96
C LYS A 353 8.39 -0.03 -15.20
N ASN A 354 7.45 -0.61 -15.94
CA ASN A 354 7.76 -1.42 -17.11
C ASN A 354 8.33 -0.58 -18.26
N ARG A 355 7.93 0.69 -18.40
CA ARG A 355 8.55 1.60 -19.37
C ARG A 355 10.03 1.80 -19.10
N LEU A 356 10.42 1.92 -17.83
CA LEU A 356 11.82 2.07 -17.44
C LEU A 356 12.59 0.77 -17.66
N LEU A 357 12.07 -0.36 -17.17
CA LEU A 357 12.73 -1.66 -17.29
C LEU A 357 12.86 -2.12 -18.75
N LEU A 358 11.76 -2.08 -19.52
CA LEU A 358 11.81 -2.42 -20.95
C LEU A 358 12.67 -1.43 -21.72
N GLY A 359 12.74 -0.16 -21.33
CA GLY A 359 13.67 0.80 -21.93
C GLY A 359 15.13 0.36 -21.79
N ILE A 360 15.50 -0.13 -20.61
CA ILE A 360 16.84 -0.68 -20.36
C ILE A 360 17.05 -1.99 -21.13
N GLU A 361 16.09 -2.90 -21.12
CA GLU A 361 16.20 -4.18 -21.83
C GLU A 361 16.26 -4.00 -23.35
N THR A 362 15.46 -3.09 -23.92
CA THR A 362 15.49 -2.75 -25.36
C THR A 362 16.85 -2.23 -25.79
N PHE A 363 17.52 -1.47 -24.91
CA PHE A 363 18.87 -0.99 -25.14
C PHE A 363 19.89 -2.13 -25.19
N PHE A 364 19.81 -3.08 -24.26
CA PHE A 364 20.74 -4.23 -24.22
C PHE A 364 20.46 -5.29 -25.29
N LEU A 365 19.20 -5.50 -25.66
CA LEU A 365 18.79 -6.52 -26.61
C LEU A 365 18.66 -6.00 -28.06
N GLY A 366 18.82 -4.69 -28.28
CA GLY A 366 18.95 -4.10 -29.61
C GLY A 366 17.67 -4.02 -30.44
N PHE A 367 16.48 -3.99 -29.82
CA PHE A 367 15.20 -3.80 -30.53
C PHE A 367 14.48 -2.53 -30.09
N SER A 368 13.77 -1.87 -31.00
CA SER A 368 13.17 -0.55 -30.76
C SER A 368 11.66 -0.55 -30.53
N GLN A 369 10.91 -1.51 -31.10
CA GLN A 369 9.44 -1.56 -31.04
C GLN A 369 8.88 -2.97 -31.00
N VAL A 370 7.70 -3.11 -30.40
CA VAL A 370 6.86 -4.32 -30.53
C VAL A 370 6.21 -4.30 -31.90
N THR A 371 6.35 -5.39 -32.62
CA THR A 371 5.78 -5.58 -33.96
C THR A 371 4.37 -6.17 -33.90
N ARG A 372 4.07 -7.00 -32.89
CA ARG A 372 2.83 -7.78 -32.79
C ARG A 372 2.27 -7.90 -31.36
N GLY A 373 0.96 -8.14 -31.23
CA GLY A 373 0.30 -8.32 -29.93
C GLY A 373 -0.06 -7.05 -29.19
N SER A 374 -1.25 -6.53 -29.47
CA SER A 374 -1.80 -5.44 -28.66
C SER A 374 -3.30 -5.56 -28.49
N ILE A 375 -3.71 -6.60 -27.74
CA ILE A 375 -5.06 -6.73 -27.22
C ILE A 375 -5.56 -5.47 -26.51
N HIS A 376 -4.66 -4.63 -25.99
CA HIS A 376 -5.04 -3.38 -25.35
C HIS A 376 -5.78 -2.38 -26.25
N GLN A 377 -5.64 -2.50 -27.57
CA GLN A 377 -6.47 -1.74 -28.51
C GLN A 377 -7.93 -2.20 -28.42
N ILE A 378 -8.16 -3.51 -28.39
CA ILE A 378 -9.47 -4.13 -28.20
C ILE A 378 -10.03 -3.73 -26.83
N LEU A 379 -9.23 -3.84 -25.76
CA LEU A 379 -9.66 -3.47 -24.40
C LEU A 379 -9.93 -1.96 -24.23
N ALA A 380 -9.35 -1.11 -25.07
CA ALA A 380 -9.67 0.32 -25.10
C ALA A 380 -11.04 0.58 -25.76
N GLN A 381 -11.39 -0.21 -26.78
CA GLN A 381 -12.69 -0.12 -27.46
C GLN A 381 -13.80 -0.83 -26.67
N TYR A 382 -13.49 -1.92 -25.99
CA TYR A 382 -14.40 -2.74 -25.19
C TYR A 382 -13.89 -2.88 -23.75
N PRO A 383 -14.09 -1.86 -22.90
CA PRO A 383 -13.66 -1.91 -21.51
C PRO A 383 -14.29 -3.03 -20.69
N THR A 384 -15.47 -3.54 -21.10
CA THR A 384 -16.16 -4.67 -20.48
C THR A 384 -15.34 -5.95 -20.54
N LEU A 385 -14.46 -6.11 -21.54
CA LEU A 385 -13.57 -7.27 -21.64
C LEU A 385 -12.40 -7.24 -20.66
N LYS A 386 -12.17 -6.13 -19.94
CA LYS A 386 -11.13 -6.10 -18.90
C LYS A 386 -11.64 -6.84 -17.67
N ARG A 387 -10.87 -7.78 -17.13
CA ARG A 387 -11.24 -8.43 -15.87
C ARG A 387 -11.18 -7.46 -14.68
N SER A 388 -10.16 -6.60 -14.64
CA SER A 388 -10.14 -5.46 -13.71
C SER A 388 -10.06 -4.13 -14.45
N PRO A 389 -11.10 -3.28 -14.36
CA PRO A 389 -11.08 -1.96 -14.97
C PRO A 389 -10.31 -0.93 -14.14
N CYS A 390 -10.05 -1.17 -12.85
CA CYS A 390 -9.48 -0.16 -11.95
C CYS A 390 -7.95 -0.14 -11.91
N ILE A 391 -7.30 -1.30 -12.04
CA ILE A 391 -5.84 -1.43 -11.98
C ILE A 391 -5.33 -1.81 -13.38
N SER A 392 -4.26 -1.17 -13.83
CA SER A 392 -3.62 -1.57 -15.08
C SER A 392 -2.94 -2.92 -14.92
N GLN A 393 -3.25 -3.86 -15.82
CA GLN A 393 -2.64 -5.20 -15.87
C GLN A 393 -1.53 -5.31 -16.91
N ARG A 394 -1.15 -4.18 -17.55
CA ARG A 394 -0.09 -4.12 -18.57
C ARG A 394 1.27 -4.51 -18.02
N GLY A 395 1.46 -4.31 -16.71
CA GLY A 395 2.58 -4.81 -15.93
C GLY A 395 2.89 -6.29 -16.15
N ALA A 396 1.84 -7.10 -16.29
CA ALA A 396 1.91 -8.55 -16.32
C ALA A 396 2.10 -9.15 -17.72
N ASP A 397 2.10 -8.32 -18.77
CA ASP A 397 2.31 -8.81 -20.13
C ASP A 397 3.73 -9.35 -20.30
N CYS A 398 3.84 -10.41 -21.07
CA CYS A 398 5.10 -11.03 -21.46
C CYS A 398 5.55 -10.50 -22.83
N TYR A 399 6.85 -10.39 -23.06
CA TYR A 399 7.40 -10.08 -24.38
C TYR A 399 8.23 -11.25 -24.91
N VAL A 400 7.97 -11.65 -26.15
CA VAL A 400 8.69 -12.71 -26.84
C VAL A 400 9.49 -12.07 -27.97
N VAL A 401 10.80 -12.21 -27.91
CA VAL A 401 11.74 -11.65 -28.91
C VAL A 401 12.31 -12.81 -29.71
N LEU A 402 12.03 -12.81 -31.01
CA LEU A 402 12.47 -13.83 -31.95
C LEU A 402 13.71 -13.34 -32.70
N TYR A 403 14.74 -14.18 -32.76
CA TYR A 403 15.98 -13.91 -33.48
C TYR A 403 16.15 -14.90 -34.63
N ASP A 404 16.68 -14.42 -35.75
CA ASP A 404 17.07 -15.26 -36.88
C ASP A 404 18.42 -15.98 -36.62
N SER A 405 18.86 -16.76 -37.61
CA SER A 405 20.17 -17.43 -37.58
C SER A 405 21.37 -16.46 -37.58
N MET A 406 21.18 -15.21 -38.01
CA MET A 406 22.18 -14.14 -37.98
C MET A 406 22.12 -13.33 -36.67
N ASN A 407 21.34 -13.78 -35.70
CA ASN A 407 21.13 -13.14 -34.41
C ASN A 407 20.56 -11.71 -34.52
N GLN A 408 19.78 -11.44 -35.57
CA GLN A 408 19.00 -10.23 -35.75
C GLN A 408 17.57 -10.44 -35.26
N VAL A 409 16.96 -9.39 -34.71
CA VAL A 409 15.59 -9.44 -34.21
C VAL A 409 14.62 -9.45 -35.39
N VAL A 410 13.85 -10.54 -35.50
CA VAL A 410 12.87 -10.76 -36.57
C VAL A 410 11.50 -10.23 -36.17
N ASP A 411 11.08 -10.52 -34.93
CA ASP A 411 9.74 -10.22 -34.46
C ASP A 411 9.74 -10.04 -32.94
N VAL A 412 8.96 -9.09 -32.44
CA VAL A 412 8.73 -8.87 -31.01
C VAL A 412 7.23 -8.92 -30.74
N LEU A 413 6.80 -9.96 -30.05
CA LEU A 413 5.40 -10.18 -29.70
C LEU A 413 5.16 -9.79 -28.24
N ARG A 414 4.09 -9.03 -27.99
CA ARG A 414 3.59 -8.79 -26.64
C ARG A 414 2.38 -9.70 -26.39
N LEU A 415 2.49 -10.57 -25.39
CA LEU A 415 1.47 -11.53 -25.02
C LEU A 415 0.82 -11.11 -23.70
N THR A 416 -0.51 -11.19 -23.66
CA THR A 416 -1.31 -10.96 -22.46
C THR A 416 -1.82 -12.30 -21.93
N LEU A 417 -1.89 -12.46 -20.62
CA LEU A 417 -2.47 -13.66 -20.03
C LEU A 417 -3.98 -13.64 -20.19
N LEU A 418 -4.58 -14.74 -20.68
CA LEU A 418 -6.03 -14.89 -20.88
C LEU A 418 -6.82 -14.58 -19.61
N ASP A 419 -6.27 -14.89 -18.43
CA ASP A 419 -6.87 -14.58 -17.13
C ASP A 419 -7.08 -13.08 -16.89
N CYS A 420 -6.44 -12.18 -17.64
CA CYS A 420 -6.68 -10.72 -17.53
C CYS A 420 -7.93 -10.25 -18.29
N ILE A 421 -8.57 -11.15 -19.05
CA ILE A 421 -9.68 -10.84 -19.94
C ILE A 421 -10.93 -11.50 -19.38
N ASP A 422 -12.01 -10.74 -19.35
CA ASP A 422 -13.31 -11.22 -18.95
C ASP A 422 -14.16 -11.52 -20.19
N LEU A 423 -14.25 -12.81 -20.50
CA LEU A 423 -15.11 -13.34 -21.56
C LEU A 423 -16.45 -13.86 -21.02
N SER A 424 -16.69 -13.80 -19.70
CA SER A 424 -17.90 -14.33 -19.08
C SER A 424 -19.11 -13.41 -19.21
N SER A 425 -18.86 -12.11 -19.37
CA SER A 425 -19.89 -11.08 -19.53
C SER A 425 -19.60 -10.18 -20.73
N PRO A 426 -19.65 -10.72 -21.97
CA PRO A 426 -19.40 -9.93 -23.16
C PRO A 426 -20.47 -8.84 -23.33
N PRO A 427 -20.13 -7.69 -23.94
CA PRO A 427 -21.12 -6.66 -24.23
C PRO A 427 -22.18 -7.21 -25.21
N PRO A 428 -23.43 -6.73 -25.14
CA PRO A 428 -24.56 -7.30 -25.91
C PRO A 428 -24.36 -7.28 -27.43
N ASN A 429 -23.45 -6.44 -27.93
CA ASN A 429 -23.13 -6.30 -29.36
C ASN A 429 -21.88 -7.09 -29.78
N LEU A 430 -21.42 -8.04 -28.95
CA LEU A 430 -20.20 -8.81 -29.19
C LEU A 430 -20.44 -10.30 -28.89
N ASN A 431 -20.45 -11.12 -29.93
CA ASN A 431 -20.53 -12.57 -29.79
C ASN A 431 -19.12 -13.17 -29.66
N VAL A 432 -18.89 -13.97 -28.62
CA VAL A 432 -17.60 -14.65 -28.39
C VAL A 432 -17.65 -16.05 -28.99
N ILE A 433 -16.70 -16.37 -29.87
CA ILE A 433 -16.56 -17.70 -30.47
C ILE A 433 -15.17 -18.24 -30.14
N ASN A 434 -15.13 -19.45 -29.59
CA ASN A 434 -13.90 -20.18 -29.37
C ASN A 434 -13.58 -21.03 -30.61
N ARG A 435 -12.36 -20.90 -31.12
CA ARG A 435 -11.83 -21.73 -32.21
C ARG A 435 -10.54 -22.41 -31.77
N ASN A 436 -10.29 -23.60 -32.29
CA ASN A 436 -8.95 -24.16 -32.25
C ASN A 436 -8.07 -23.28 -33.13
N GLY A 437 -6.97 -22.77 -32.59
CA GLY A 437 -6.07 -21.92 -33.35
C GLY A 437 -5.00 -22.71 -34.08
N ASP A 438 -4.70 -22.25 -35.29
CA ASP A 438 -3.62 -22.75 -36.14
C ASP A 438 -2.27 -22.07 -35.82
N SER A 439 -2.29 -21.08 -34.92
CA SER A 439 -1.15 -20.25 -34.54
C SER A 439 -0.45 -20.78 -33.29
N ILE A 440 0.87 -20.56 -33.23
CA ILE A 440 1.72 -21.01 -32.11
C ILE A 440 1.27 -20.41 -30.78
N PHE A 441 0.86 -19.14 -30.78
CA PHE A 441 0.27 -18.45 -29.64
C PHE A 441 -1.24 -18.36 -29.82
N GLY A 442 -1.98 -18.22 -28.72
CA GLY A 442 -3.40 -17.93 -28.82
C GLY A 442 -3.62 -16.52 -29.36
N LYS A 443 -4.79 -16.25 -29.93
CA LYS A 443 -5.08 -14.98 -30.60
C LYS A 443 -6.50 -14.54 -30.32
N ILE A 444 -6.70 -13.25 -30.08
CA ILE A 444 -8.04 -12.64 -30.07
C ILE A 444 -8.19 -11.66 -31.21
N GLU A 445 -9.23 -11.87 -32.01
CA GLU A 445 -9.59 -10.97 -33.11
C GLU A 445 -11.04 -10.52 -32.99
N ILE A 446 -11.28 -9.23 -33.28
CA ILE A 446 -12.64 -8.71 -33.46
C ILE A 446 -12.88 -8.48 -34.95
N THR A 447 -13.79 -9.26 -35.51
CA THR A 447 -14.26 -9.11 -36.89
C THR A 447 -15.70 -8.61 -36.91
N THR A 448 -16.08 -7.93 -37.99
CA THR A 448 -17.48 -7.55 -38.21
C THR A 448 -18.10 -8.59 -39.13
N SER A 449 -19.15 -9.26 -38.65
CA SER A 449 -19.97 -10.18 -39.45
C SER A 449 -20.60 -9.43 -40.63
N PRO A 450 -20.93 -10.11 -41.76
CA PRO A 450 -21.71 -9.52 -42.83
C PRO A 450 -23.00 -8.83 -42.35
N ASP A 451 -23.60 -9.33 -41.27
CA ASP A 451 -24.82 -8.80 -40.65
C ASP A 451 -24.58 -7.56 -39.76
N GLY A 452 -23.36 -7.00 -39.74
CA GLY A 452 -22.98 -5.83 -38.92
C GLY A 452 -22.72 -6.15 -37.43
N MET A 453 -23.04 -7.36 -36.98
CA MET A 453 -22.71 -7.88 -35.65
C MET A 453 -21.20 -8.03 -35.47
N LYS A 454 -20.66 -7.65 -34.31
CA LYS A 454 -19.23 -7.81 -34.04
C LYS A 454 -18.96 -9.16 -33.38
N LEU A 455 -17.96 -9.85 -33.88
CA LEU A 455 -17.57 -11.18 -33.49
C LEU A 455 -16.18 -11.14 -32.85
N CYS A 456 -16.08 -11.57 -31.59
CA CYS A 456 -14.82 -11.78 -30.90
C CYS A 456 -14.42 -13.25 -31.05
N THR A 457 -13.40 -13.54 -31.86
CA THR A 457 -12.90 -14.90 -32.05
C THR A 457 -11.68 -15.10 -31.15
N LEU A 458 -11.79 -16.02 -30.19
CA LEU A 458 -10.67 -16.51 -29.39
C LEU A 458 -10.14 -17.80 -30.02
N SER A 459 -8.93 -17.73 -30.57
CA SER A 459 -8.20 -18.88 -31.09
C SER A 459 -7.23 -19.40 -30.03
N SER A 460 -7.38 -20.67 -29.61
CA SER A 460 -6.45 -21.32 -28.68
C SER A 460 -5.08 -21.56 -29.32
N SER A 461 -4.03 -21.74 -28.54
CA SER A 461 -2.70 -22.00 -29.09
C SER A 461 -2.60 -23.41 -29.69
N MET A 462 -1.89 -23.54 -30.81
CA MET A 462 -1.73 -24.82 -31.52
C MET A 462 -1.10 -25.89 -30.61
N ASN A 463 -1.82 -26.99 -30.41
CA ASN A 463 -1.37 -28.18 -29.65
C ASN A 463 -0.87 -27.87 -28.23
N SER A 464 -1.42 -26.84 -27.57
CA SER A 464 -1.07 -26.50 -26.18
C SER A 464 -2.21 -25.79 -25.47
N SER A 465 -2.29 -25.98 -24.15
CA SER A 465 -3.18 -25.24 -23.25
C SER A 465 -2.55 -23.93 -22.74
N CYS A 466 -1.64 -23.34 -23.51
CA CYS A 466 -0.94 -22.13 -23.11
C CYS A 466 -1.91 -20.93 -23.07
N PRO A 467 -2.07 -20.26 -21.92
CA PRO A 467 -3.04 -19.16 -21.76
C PRO A 467 -2.52 -17.81 -22.25
N TRP A 468 -1.35 -17.76 -22.89
CA TRP A 468 -0.78 -16.52 -23.43
C TRP A 468 -1.34 -16.23 -24.82
N ILE A 469 -1.86 -15.02 -24.99
CA ILE A 469 -2.56 -14.62 -26.21
C ILE A 469 -2.08 -13.27 -26.75
N GLU A 470 -2.19 -13.13 -28.07
CA GLU A 470 -1.88 -11.92 -28.85
C GLU A 470 -3.07 -10.93 -28.90
#